data_AF-A0A2R6KGC3-F1
#
_entry.id   AF-A0A2R6KGC3-F1
#
_cell.length_a   1.000
_cell.length_b   1.000
_cell.length_c   1.000
_cell.angle_alpha   90.00
_cell.angle_beta   90.00
_cell.angle_gamma   90.00
#
_symmetry.space_group_name_H-M   'P 1'
#
loop_
_entity.id
_entity.type
_entity.pdbx_description
1 polymer ?
#
loop_
_entity_poly.entity_id
_entity_poly.type
_entity_poly.pdbx_seq_one_letter_code
_entity_poly.pdbx_strand_id
1 'polypeptide(L)'
;MSSAETAAREAIGDSHRETLAAAVDAGRTVARAWPDGAVSDADAIAGPLERVLRERELPADLLAMLGTGAAAVDASTRGSPVPAPPYLAVTSRGPVCRATLSDGRRLVVEPVSSRGSDRGGRTAFRSLPVVRSSARG
;
A
#
# COMPACT_ATOMS: atom_id res chain seq x y z
N MET A 1 -8.93 12.71 -7.90
CA MET A 1 -9.29 11.98 -6.67
C MET A 1 -10.70 12.42 -6.30
N SER A 2 -11.65 11.50 -6.27
CA SER A 2 -13.05 11.81 -5.94
C SER A 2 -13.21 12.15 -4.45
N SER A 3 -14.32 12.78 -4.06
CA SER A 3 -14.60 13.08 -2.63
C SER A 3 -14.59 11.81 -1.76
N ALA A 4 -15.10 10.69 -2.28
CA ALA A 4 -15.07 9.38 -1.60
C ALA A 4 -13.62 8.85 -1.43
N GLU A 5 -12.76 9.02 -2.43
CA GLU A 5 -11.34 8.63 -2.32
C GLU A 5 -10.59 9.49 -1.30
N THR A 6 -10.94 10.78 -1.19
CA THR A 6 -10.38 11.67 -0.16
C THR A 6 -10.80 11.24 1.24
N ALA A 7 -12.09 10.98 1.47
CA ALA A 7 -12.60 10.51 2.76
C ALA A 7 -11.94 9.19 3.19
N ALA A 8 -11.83 8.22 2.28
CA ALA A 8 -11.13 6.97 2.55
C ALA A 8 -9.65 7.16 2.87
N ARG A 9 -8.97 8.05 2.14
CA ARG A 9 -7.55 8.37 2.40
C ARG A 9 -7.35 8.99 3.77
N GLU A 10 -8.20 9.93 4.17
CA GLU A 10 -8.14 10.58 5.49
C GLU A 10 -8.41 9.57 6.61
N ALA A 11 -9.49 8.79 6.50
CA ALA A 11 -9.82 7.76 7.48
C ALA A 11 -8.71 6.71 7.67
N ILE A 12 -8.08 6.27 6.57
CA ILE A 12 -6.93 5.35 6.63
C ILE A 12 -5.73 6.04 7.29
N GLY A 13 -5.42 7.28 6.90
CA GLY A 13 -4.30 8.04 7.46
C GLY A 13 -4.41 8.27 8.96
N ASP A 14 -5.63 8.50 9.45
CA ASP A 14 -5.89 8.70 10.86
C ASP A 14 -5.89 7.39 11.65
N SER A 15 -6.51 6.34 11.12
CA SER A 15 -6.67 5.07 11.84
C SER A 15 -5.43 4.16 11.78
N HIS A 16 -4.62 4.26 10.73
CA HIS A 16 -3.51 3.33 10.45
C HIS A 16 -2.15 4.03 10.38
N ARG A 17 -2.00 5.14 11.10
CA ARG A 17 -0.78 5.98 11.05
C ARG A 17 0.50 5.19 11.36
N GLU A 18 0.45 4.33 12.37
CA GLU A 18 1.60 3.52 12.80
C GLU A 18 1.96 2.46 11.75
N THR A 19 0.98 1.76 11.21
CA THR A 19 1.17 0.79 10.12
C THR A 19 1.75 1.45 8.87
N LEU A 20 1.26 2.65 8.50
CA LEU A 20 1.80 3.43 7.39
C LEU A 20 3.26 3.84 7.63
N ALA A 21 3.59 4.28 8.85
CA ALA A 21 4.97 4.62 9.23
C ALA A 21 5.89 3.39 9.18
N ALA A 22 5.43 2.25 9.69
CA ALA A 22 6.17 0.99 9.68
C ALA A 22 6.41 0.48 8.25
N ALA A 23 5.44 0.63 7.35
CA ALA A 23 5.59 0.29 5.93
C ALA A 23 6.59 1.22 5.20
N VAL A 24 6.62 2.52 5.53
CA VAL A 24 7.64 3.45 5.01
C VAL A 24 9.02 3.05 5.51
N ASP A 25 9.15 2.73 6.80
CA ASP A 25 10.42 2.33 7.37
C ASP A 25 10.94 1.02 6.75
N ALA A 26 10.06 0.03 6.52
CA ALA A 26 10.41 -1.17 5.78
C ALA A 26 10.97 -0.86 4.38
N GLY A 27 10.30 0.03 3.62
CA GLY A 27 10.80 0.50 2.33
C GLY A 27 12.17 1.18 2.41
N ARG A 28 12.40 1.99 3.45
CA ARG A 28 13.70 2.62 3.71
C ARG A 28 14.78 1.62 4.08
N THR A 29 14.48 0.62 4.89
CA THR A 29 15.42 -0.46 5.25
C THR A 29 15.89 -1.19 4.00
N VAL A 30 14.97 -1.54 3.10
CA VAL A 30 15.32 -2.17 1.81
C VAL A 30 16.16 -1.20 0.97
N ALA A 31 15.74 0.06 0.82
CA ALA A 31 16.47 1.05 0.02
C ALA A 31 17.91 1.30 0.50
N ARG A 32 18.20 1.17 1.81
CA ARG A 32 19.57 1.31 2.35
C ARG A 32 20.55 0.28 1.81
N ALA A 33 20.07 -0.89 1.37
CA ALA A 33 20.93 -1.90 0.75
C ALA A 33 21.34 -1.55 -0.69
N TRP A 34 20.77 -0.49 -1.29
CA TRP A 34 21.13 0.03 -2.62
C TRP A 34 21.44 1.54 -2.59
N PRO A 35 22.60 1.93 -2.03
CA PRO A 35 22.95 3.35 -1.89
C PRO A 35 23.30 4.06 -3.22
N ASP A 36 23.74 3.32 -4.25
CA ASP A 36 24.42 3.88 -5.44
C ASP A 36 23.59 3.91 -6.74
N GLY A 37 22.27 3.80 -6.65
CA GLY A 37 21.39 4.12 -7.78
C GLY A 37 20.67 2.93 -8.41
N ALA A 38 19.88 3.26 -9.44
CA ALA A 38 18.69 2.56 -9.89
C ALA A 38 18.79 1.02 -9.89
N VAL A 39 17.89 0.39 -9.12
CA VAL A 39 17.67 -1.05 -9.23
C VAL A 39 16.93 -1.32 -10.54
N SER A 40 17.61 -1.96 -11.48
CA SER A 40 17.05 -2.36 -12.78
C SER A 40 16.11 -3.56 -12.67
N ASP A 41 16.25 -4.35 -11.61
CA ASP A 41 15.43 -5.51 -11.30
C ASP A 41 14.38 -5.19 -10.21
N ALA A 42 13.11 -5.24 -10.60
CA ALA A 42 12.01 -4.99 -9.67
C ALA A 42 11.89 -6.08 -8.59
N ASP A 43 12.24 -7.33 -8.90
CA ASP A 43 12.12 -8.45 -7.98
C ASP A 43 13.20 -8.40 -6.88
N ALA A 44 14.36 -7.81 -7.20
CA ALA A 44 15.41 -7.51 -6.23
C ALA A 44 14.96 -6.53 -5.12
N ILE A 45 13.88 -5.77 -5.32
CA ILE A 45 13.25 -4.94 -4.28
C ILE A 45 12.04 -5.64 -3.68
N ALA A 46 11.16 -6.20 -4.52
CA ALA A 46 9.87 -6.72 -4.08
C ALA A 46 10.02 -7.87 -3.06
N GLY A 47 10.91 -8.83 -3.33
CA GLY A 47 11.16 -9.96 -2.42
C GLY A 47 11.69 -9.53 -1.05
N PRO A 48 12.76 -8.72 -0.97
CA PRO A 48 13.25 -8.19 0.31
C PRO A 48 12.22 -7.34 1.05
N LEU A 49 11.43 -6.52 0.35
CA LEU A 49 10.36 -5.74 0.96
C LEU A 49 9.27 -6.63 1.54
N GLU A 50 8.84 -7.64 0.78
CA GLU A 50 7.83 -8.60 1.25
C GLU A 50 8.30 -9.33 2.51
N ARG A 51 9.56 -9.75 2.53
CA ARG A 51 10.19 -10.38 3.70
C ARG A 51 10.17 -9.43 4.92
N VAL A 52 10.63 -8.19 4.77
CA VAL A 52 10.67 -7.22 5.88
C VAL A 52 9.26 -6.91 6.39
N LEU A 53 8.26 -6.79 5.51
CA LEU A 53 6.88 -6.58 5.91
C LEU A 53 6.34 -7.78 6.73
N ARG A 54 6.63 -9.01 6.32
CA ARG A 54 6.25 -10.23 7.05
C ARG A 54 6.93 -10.37 8.39
N GLU A 55 8.23 -10.10 8.46
CA GLU A 55 9.01 -10.13 9.71
C GLU A 55 8.49 -9.12 10.74
N ARG A 56 7.84 -8.04 10.28
CA ARG A 56 7.20 -7.02 11.12
C ARG A 56 5.70 -7.26 11.33
N GLU A 57 5.17 -8.40 10.88
CA GLU A 57 3.77 -8.79 11.03
C GLU A 57 2.74 -7.81 10.40
N LEU A 58 3.19 -6.93 9.50
CA LEU A 58 2.37 -5.89 8.87
C LEU A 58 1.29 -6.36 7.86
N PRO A 59 1.34 -7.56 7.22
CA PRO A 59 0.37 -7.91 6.19
C PRO A 59 -1.09 -7.87 6.64
N ALA A 60 -1.39 -8.25 7.88
CA ALA A 60 -2.76 -8.21 8.41
C ALA A 60 -3.24 -6.77 8.59
N ASP A 61 -2.42 -5.90 9.17
CA ASP A 61 -2.74 -4.48 9.37
C ASP A 61 -2.87 -3.73 8.05
N LEU A 62 -2.03 -4.05 7.07
CA LEU A 62 -2.13 -3.51 5.71
C LEU A 62 -3.48 -3.85 5.06
N LEU A 63 -4.03 -5.05 5.34
CA LEU A 63 -5.35 -5.44 4.86
C LEU A 63 -6.48 -4.80 5.65
N ALA A 64 -6.30 -4.54 6.95
CA ALA A 64 -7.29 -3.83 7.76
C ALA A 64 -7.61 -2.44 7.20
N MET A 65 -6.66 -1.79 6.50
CA MET A 65 -6.89 -0.54 5.78
C MET A 65 -8.01 -0.63 4.73
N LEU A 66 -8.22 -1.81 4.12
CA LEU A 66 -9.33 -2.01 3.17
C LEU A 66 -10.68 -1.91 3.86
N GLY A 67 -10.78 -2.38 5.10
CA GLY A 67 -11.98 -2.24 5.93
C GLY A 67 -12.26 -0.77 6.26
N THR A 68 -11.24 -0.05 6.73
CA THR A 68 -11.36 1.39 7.03
C THR A 68 -11.71 2.21 5.79
N GLY A 69 -11.06 1.96 4.66
CA GLY A 69 -11.35 2.64 3.41
C GLY A 69 -12.75 2.34 2.87
N ALA A 70 -13.22 1.09 3.00
CA ALA A 70 -14.58 0.70 2.63
C ALA A 70 -15.62 1.39 3.52
N ALA A 71 -15.43 1.39 4.83
CA ALA A 71 -16.33 2.03 5.79
C ALA A 71 -16.44 3.53 5.54
N ALA A 72 -15.34 4.20 5.20
CA ALA A 72 -15.32 5.63 4.88
C ALA A 72 -16.08 6.01 3.59
N VAL A 73 -16.48 5.03 2.77
CA VAL A 73 -17.30 5.22 1.56
C VAL A 73 -18.65 4.51 1.66
N ASP A 74 -19.09 4.24 2.89
CA ASP A 74 -20.35 3.56 3.23
C ASP A 74 -20.51 2.18 2.55
N ALA A 75 -19.39 1.46 2.40
CA ALA A 75 -19.33 0.14 1.80
C ALA A 75 -18.65 -0.88 2.73
N SER A 76 -18.72 -2.15 2.36
CA SER A 76 -17.95 -3.22 2.99
C SER A 76 -17.13 -3.98 1.96
N THR A 77 -16.06 -4.65 2.40
CA THR A 77 -15.31 -5.53 1.51
C THR A 77 -16.09 -6.84 1.28
N ARG A 78 -16.14 -7.29 0.04
CA ARG A 78 -16.74 -8.58 -0.33
C ARG A 78 -15.72 -9.69 -0.08
N GLY A 79 -16.10 -10.64 0.76
CA GLY A 79 -15.25 -11.76 1.20
C GLY A 79 -14.36 -11.37 2.37
N SER A 80 -13.41 -12.25 2.72
CA SER A 80 -12.45 -12.04 3.81
C SER A 80 -11.04 -11.92 3.21
N PRO A 81 -10.51 -10.70 3.03
CA PRO A 81 -9.17 -10.50 2.47
C PRO A 81 -8.11 -11.26 3.29
N VAL A 82 -7.27 -12.03 2.61
CA VAL A 82 -6.13 -12.74 3.20
C VAL A 82 -4.81 -12.14 2.70
N PRO A 83 -3.71 -12.17 3.48
CA PRO A 83 -2.42 -11.54 3.15
C PRO A 83 -1.65 -12.27 2.03
N ALA A 84 -2.28 -12.39 0.88
CA ALA A 84 -1.79 -12.99 -0.35
C ALA A 84 -2.52 -12.37 -1.56
N PRO A 85 -2.01 -12.57 -2.78
CA PRO A 85 -2.74 -12.21 -3.99
C PRO A 85 -4.13 -12.90 -4.02
N PRO A 86 -5.18 -12.21 -4.53
CA PRO A 86 -5.15 -10.88 -5.17
C PRO A 86 -5.28 -9.71 -4.19
N TYR A 87 -5.43 -9.95 -2.89
CA TYR A 87 -5.76 -8.93 -1.88
C TYR A 87 -4.56 -8.11 -1.44
N LEU A 88 -3.38 -8.72 -1.35
CA LEU A 88 -2.12 -8.05 -1.07
C LEU A 88 -1.07 -8.49 -2.09
N ALA A 89 -0.48 -7.54 -2.78
CA ALA A 89 0.69 -7.74 -3.63
C ALA A 89 1.80 -6.79 -3.18
N VAL A 90 3.02 -7.30 -3.04
CA VAL A 90 4.20 -6.47 -2.77
C VAL A 90 4.93 -6.25 -4.08
N THR A 91 5.22 -4.99 -4.40
CA THR A 91 5.92 -4.59 -5.62
C THR A 91 7.17 -3.80 -5.27
N SER A 92 8.05 -3.56 -6.24
CA SER A 92 9.20 -2.65 -6.06
C SER A 92 8.82 -1.23 -5.64
N ARG A 93 7.55 -0.82 -5.85
CA ARG A 93 7.05 0.50 -5.46
C ARG A 93 6.37 0.55 -4.09
N GLY A 94 6.16 -0.62 -3.47
CA GLY A 94 5.42 -0.75 -2.22
C GLY A 94 4.36 -1.87 -2.24
N PRO A 95 3.74 -2.15 -1.08
CA PRO A 95 2.56 -2.99 -0.97
C PRO A 95 1.35 -2.34 -1.66
N VAL A 96 0.48 -3.18 -2.22
CA VAL A 96 -0.77 -2.79 -2.87
C VAL A 96 -1.87 -3.69 -2.33
N CYS A 97 -2.83 -3.10 -1.64
CA CYS A 97 -3.99 -3.76 -1.09
C CYS A 97 -5.19 -3.57 -2.04
N ARG A 98 -5.98 -4.62 -2.27
CA ARG A 98 -7.09 -4.63 -3.22
C ARG A 98 -8.30 -5.35 -2.64
N ALA A 99 -9.48 -4.76 -2.78
CA ALA A 99 -10.75 -5.41 -2.46
C ALA A 99 -11.82 -5.09 -3.49
N THR A 100 -12.80 -5.98 -3.60
CA THR A 100 -14.09 -5.65 -4.21
C THR A 100 -15.03 -5.18 -3.10
N LEU A 101 -15.73 -4.07 -3.31
CA LEU A 101 -16.72 -3.56 -2.38
C LEU A 101 -18.08 -4.26 -2.59
N SER A 102 -18.96 -4.16 -1.59
CA SER A 102 -20.32 -4.74 -1.61
C SER A 102 -21.16 -4.27 -2.80
N ASP A 103 -20.97 -3.02 -3.22
CA ASP A 103 -21.61 -2.41 -4.38
C ASP A 103 -20.96 -2.78 -5.74
N GLY A 104 -19.93 -3.64 -5.73
CA GLY A 104 -19.23 -4.09 -6.92
C GLY A 104 -18.09 -3.20 -7.41
N ARG A 105 -17.87 -2.02 -6.81
CA ARG A 105 -16.68 -1.20 -7.07
C ARG A 105 -15.42 -1.90 -6.60
N ARG A 106 -14.27 -1.52 -7.18
CA ARG A 106 -12.95 -1.99 -6.73
C ARG A 106 -12.29 -0.90 -5.89
N LEU A 107 -11.86 -1.25 -4.68
CA LEU A 107 -11.02 -0.42 -3.83
C LEU A 107 -9.56 -0.86 -3.97
N VAL A 108 -8.67 0.08 -4.27
CA VAL A 108 -7.23 -0.13 -4.26
C VAL A 108 -6.59 0.87 -3.31
N VAL A 109 -5.78 0.36 -2.38
CA VAL A 109 -5.01 1.16 -1.43
C VAL A 109 -3.54 0.85 -1.66
N GLU A 110 -2.73 1.88 -1.93
CA GLU A 110 -1.28 1.81 -1.99
C GLU A 110 -0.77 2.52 -0.72
N PRO A 111 -0.46 1.80 0.38
CA PRO A 111 -0.17 2.40 1.67
C PRO A 111 1.06 3.29 1.64
N VAL A 112 2.05 2.90 0.84
CA VAL A 112 3.25 3.68 0.56
C VAL A 112 3.53 3.62 -0.92
N SER A 113 3.87 4.77 -1.50
CA SER A 113 4.30 4.87 -2.89
C SER A 113 5.73 5.39 -2.94
N SER A 114 6.63 4.66 -3.59
CA SER A 114 7.90 5.22 -4.02
C SER A 114 7.66 6.20 -5.18
N ARG A 115 8.16 7.43 -5.09
CA ARG A 115 8.31 8.28 -6.29
C ARG A 115 9.70 8.03 -6.87
N GLY A 116 9.79 7.77 -8.18
CA GLY A 116 11.08 7.79 -8.86
C GLY A 116 11.69 9.17 -8.71
N SER A 117 12.92 9.24 -8.21
CA SER A 117 13.64 10.52 -8.06
C SER A 117 14.19 10.95 -9.41
N ASP A 118 13.81 12.14 -9.84
CA ASP A 118 14.43 12.89 -10.91
C ASP A 118 15.75 13.50 -10.41
N ARG A 119 16.86 13.04 -11.00
CA ARG A 119 18.27 13.40 -10.74
C ARG A 119 18.71 13.28 -9.26
N GLY A 120 19.28 12.13 -8.90
CA GLY A 120 20.00 11.97 -7.62
C GLY A 120 19.84 10.64 -6.89
N GLY A 121 19.14 9.65 -7.46
CA GLY A 121 19.26 8.24 -7.07
C GLY A 121 18.57 7.81 -5.77
N ARG A 122 17.87 8.69 -5.05
CA ARG A 122 17.21 8.33 -3.77
C ARG A 122 15.73 8.07 -3.95
N THR A 123 15.32 6.80 -3.92
CA THR A 123 13.91 6.41 -3.84
C THR A 123 13.32 6.84 -2.49
N ALA A 124 12.49 7.88 -2.49
CA ALA A 124 11.80 8.34 -1.29
C ALA A 124 10.43 7.65 -1.17
N PHE A 125 10.26 6.83 -0.12
CA PHE A 125 8.96 6.31 0.30
C PHE A 125 8.22 7.36 1.14
N ARG A 126 6.94 7.59 0.82
CA ARG A 126 6.08 8.55 1.53
C ARG A 126 4.86 7.85 2.15
N SER A 127 4.46 8.32 3.32
CA SER A 127 3.36 7.83 4.16
C SER A 127 1.98 8.42 3.81
N LEU A 128 1.75 8.84 2.56
CA LEU A 128 0.41 9.24 2.13
C LEU A 128 -0.19 8.13 1.27
N PRO A 129 -1.19 7.39 1.76
CA PRO A 129 -1.78 6.31 0.99
C PRO A 129 -2.45 6.88 -0.26
N VAL A 130 -2.27 6.19 -1.38
CA VAL A 130 -3.04 6.46 -2.60
C VAL A 130 -4.25 5.55 -2.57
N VAL A 131 -5.44 6.15 -2.62
CA VAL A 131 -6.71 5.41 -2.66
C VAL A 131 -7.36 5.63 -4.01
N ARG A 132 -7.80 4.54 -4.64
CA ARG A 132 -8.55 4.57 -5.90
C ARG A 132 -9.80 3.70 -5.78
N SER A 133 -10.92 4.22 -6.26
CA SER A 133 -12.18 3.48 -6.38
C SER A 133 -12.70 3.58 -7.81
N SER A 134 -12.96 2.43 -8.45
CA SER A 134 -13.51 2.39 -9.81
C SER A 134 -14.70 1.44 -9.89
N ALA A 135 -15.64 1.73 -10.80
CA ALA A 135 -16.58 0.71 -11.26
C ALA A 135 -15.80 -0.48 -11.87
N ARG A 136 -16.35 -1.70 -11.79
CA ARG A 136 -15.78 -2.84 -12.54
C ARG A 136 -15.77 -2.47 -14.03
N GLY A 137 -14.59 -2.47 -14.63
CA GLY A 137 -14.43 -2.49 -16.09
C GLY A 137 -14.67 -3.88 -16.64
#